data_AF-A0A507ZSE4-F1
#
_entry.id   AF-A0A507ZSE4-F1
#
_cell.length_a   1.000
_cell.length_b   1.000
_cell.length_c   1.000
_cell.angle_alpha   90.00
_cell.angle_beta   90.00
_cell.angle_gamma   90.00
#
_symmetry.space_group_name_H-M   'P 1'
#
loop_
_entity.id
_entity.type
_entity.pdbx_description
1 polymer ?
#
loop_
_entity_poly.entity_id
_entity_poly.type
_entity_poly.pdbx_seq_one_letter_code
_entity_poly.pdbx_strand_id
1 'polypeptide(L)'
;MDTKDLLKKVRKIEIKTRRLSNNVFGGEYHSTFKGRGMTFSEVRKYQFGDDVRSIDWNVTARYNEPFVKVFEEERELTMMLAVDISGSEFFGTSQAFKKDIVTEIAATLAFSATQNNDKIGLLLFSDQVELFIPPKKGRSHVLRIIRELLEFKPKSKNTNLDTALKFLQNMLKKKAIVFILSDFMTEDYEKPLKILANKHDLTGIRVYDEREKEMPNVGMVNMLDAETNQAIIVNTSSKSVRNNYAKNYQDQVRYFDTTFNLSGAGRLHTEVGESYVKKLLGYFKNRA
;
A
#
# COMPACT_ATOMS: atom_id res chain seq x y z
N MET A 1 -24.84 6.08 2.12
CA MET A 1 -25.25 4.67 2.20
C MET A 1 -25.96 4.48 3.52
N ASP A 2 -26.91 3.55 3.62
CA ASP A 2 -27.45 3.14 4.91
C ASP A 2 -26.36 2.40 5.71
N THR A 3 -26.28 2.63 7.02
CA THR A 3 -25.25 2.04 7.91
C THR A 3 -25.24 0.51 7.86
N LYS A 4 -26.41 -0.11 7.64
CA LYS A 4 -26.55 -1.56 7.46
C LYS A 4 -25.88 -2.06 6.17
N ASP A 5 -25.96 -1.30 5.08
CA ASP A 5 -25.38 -1.70 3.80
C ASP A 5 -23.86 -1.54 3.79
N LEU A 6 -23.36 -0.52 4.47
CA LEU A 6 -21.92 -0.37 4.72
C LEU A 6 -21.38 -1.59 5.47
N LEU A 7 -22.01 -1.96 6.59
CA LEU A 7 -21.58 -3.11 7.38
C LEU A 7 -21.61 -4.41 6.57
N LYS A 8 -22.60 -4.59 5.69
CA LYS A 8 -22.62 -5.71 4.73
C LYS A 8 -21.45 -5.65 3.75
N LYS A 9 -21.12 -4.49 3.19
CA LYS A 9 -19.97 -4.32 2.28
C LYS A 9 -18.65 -4.61 2.99
N VAL A 10 -18.42 -4.01 4.16
CA VAL A 10 -17.23 -4.25 4.99
C VAL A 10 -17.10 -5.74 5.32
N ARG A 11 -18.19 -6.40 5.72
CA ARG A 11 -18.20 -7.84 6.02
C ARG A 11 -17.95 -8.70 4.79
N LYS A 12 -18.48 -8.32 3.62
CA LYS A 12 -18.22 -9.00 2.34
C LYS A 12 -16.74 -8.91 1.96
N ILE A 13 -16.16 -7.71 2.07
CA ILE A 13 -14.73 -7.48 1.86
C ILE A 13 -13.94 -8.32 2.85
N GLU A 14 -14.22 -8.23 4.16
CA GLU A 14 -13.55 -9.03 5.20
C GLU A 14 -13.55 -10.53 4.89
N ILE A 15 -14.70 -11.11 4.52
CA ILE A 15 -14.79 -12.54 4.21
C ILE A 15 -13.96 -12.89 2.98
N LYS A 16 -14.05 -12.08 1.92
CA LYS A 16 -13.31 -12.28 0.67
C LYS A 16 -11.81 -12.17 0.93
N THR A 17 -11.37 -11.07 1.54
CA THR A 17 -9.96 -10.74 1.74
C THR A 17 -9.29 -11.59 2.80
N ARG A 18 -10.01 -12.07 3.83
CA ARG A 18 -9.45 -12.97 4.85
C ARG A 18 -9.14 -14.36 4.31
N ARG A 19 -9.98 -14.89 3.40
CA ARG A 19 -9.68 -16.13 2.68
C ARG A 19 -8.46 -15.96 1.78
N LEU A 20 -8.39 -14.81 1.09
CA LEU A 20 -7.27 -14.47 0.25
C LEU A 20 -5.99 -14.29 1.07
N SER A 21 -6.04 -13.59 2.21
CA SER A 21 -4.86 -13.36 3.04
C SER A 21 -4.30 -14.66 3.61
N ASN A 22 -5.17 -15.59 4.04
CA ASN A 22 -4.74 -16.92 4.48
C ASN A 22 -3.98 -17.69 3.38
N ASN A 23 -4.42 -17.57 2.12
CA ASN A 23 -3.81 -18.26 0.98
C ASN A 23 -2.57 -17.52 0.44
N VAL A 24 -2.55 -16.19 0.54
CA VAL A 24 -1.49 -15.31 0.02
C VAL A 24 -0.31 -15.20 0.99
N PHE A 25 -0.55 -15.35 2.29
CA PHE A 25 0.40 -14.94 3.32
C PHE A 25 0.70 -16.03 4.35
N GLY A 26 0.59 -17.31 3.97
CA GLY A 26 1.09 -18.45 4.75
C GLY A 26 2.62 -18.47 4.84
N GLY A 27 3.24 -17.43 5.40
CA GLY A 27 4.68 -17.30 5.65
C GLY A 27 5.45 -16.35 4.72
N GLU A 28 5.00 -16.16 3.47
CA GLU A 28 5.75 -15.39 2.44
C GLU A 28 5.90 -13.88 2.75
N TYR A 29 4.94 -13.28 3.45
CA TYR A 29 5.05 -11.88 3.91
C TYR A 29 6.11 -11.74 5.01
N HIS A 30 6.13 -12.66 5.98
CA HIS A 30 7.11 -12.62 7.06
C HIS A 30 8.54 -12.90 6.57
N SER A 31 8.71 -13.74 5.54
CA SER A 31 10.04 -14.04 5.00
C SER A 31 10.63 -12.88 4.21
N THR A 32 9.79 -12.10 3.51
CA THR A 32 10.21 -10.95 2.68
C THR A 32 10.58 -9.74 3.51
N PHE A 33 9.82 -9.45 4.57
CA PHE A 33 10.02 -8.27 5.41
C PHE A 33 10.67 -8.65 6.74
N LYS A 34 11.93 -9.09 6.71
CA LYS A 34 12.71 -9.36 7.93
C LYS A 34 13.07 -8.04 8.63
N GLY A 35 12.46 -7.78 9.78
CA GLY A 35 12.91 -6.74 10.72
C GLY A 35 14.27 -7.11 11.32
N ARG A 36 15.11 -6.10 11.61
CA ARG A 36 16.37 -6.29 12.36
C ARG A 36 16.19 -5.66 13.73
N GLY A 37 15.84 -6.43 14.75
CA GLY A 37 15.73 -5.93 16.11
C GLY A 37 15.56 -7.05 17.13
N MET A 38 16.30 -6.98 18.23
CA MET A 38 16.19 -7.89 19.38
C MET A 38 15.61 -7.11 20.58
N THR A 39 14.45 -7.53 21.08
CA THR A 39 13.84 -7.07 22.34
C THR A 39 14.15 -8.02 23.48
N PHE A 40 14.34 -7.48 24.68
CA PHE A 40 14.46 -8.28 25.90
C PHE A 40 13.16 -9.08 26.12
N SER A 41 13.27 -10.41 26.20
CA SER A 41 12.15 -11.32 26.50
C SER A 41 12.14 -11.64 27.99
N GLU A 42 13.19 -12.33 28.46
CA GLU A 42 13.28 -12.79 29.83
C GLU A 42 14.73 -12.96 30.28
N VAL A 43 14.90 -13.32 31.55
CA VAL A 43 16.19 -13.73 32.10
C VAL A 43 16.11 -15.21 32.44
N ARG A 44 17.03 -16.01 31.90
CA ARG A 44 17.12 -17.45 32.19
C ARG A 44 18.47 -17.81 32.79
N LYS A 45 18.54 -18.95 33.48
CA LYS A 45 19.83 -19.48 33.96
C LYS A 45 20.77 -19.72 32.78
N TYR A 46 22.03 -19.36 32.96
CA TYR A 46 23.10 -19.60 32.01
C TYR A 46 23.23 -21.11 31.75
N GLN A 47 23.39 -21.47 30.48
CA GLN A 47 23.74 -22.82 30.05
C GLN A 47 25.08 -22.79 29.34
N PHE A 48 25.80 -23.91 29.42
CA PHE A 48 27.11 -24.03 28.79
C PHE A 48 26.97 -23.87 27.27
N GLY A 49 27.63 -22.85 26.70
CA GLY A 49 27.52 -22.46 25.30
C GLY A 49 26.86 -21.10 25.05
N ASP A 50 26.24 -20.50 26.07
CA ASP A 50 25.69 -19.14 25.99
C ASP A 50 26.80 -18.07 25.91
N ASP A 51 26.55 -16.98 25.19
CA ASP A 51 27.50 -15.85 25.12
C ASP A 51 27.60 -15.14 26.47
N VAL A 52 28.80 -15.09 27.04
CA VAL A 52 29.10 -14.42 28.31
C VAL A 52 28.73 -12.93 28.29
N ARG A 53 28.71 -12.28 27.12
CA ARG A 53 28.29 -10.87 26.98
C ARG A 53 26.81 -10.65 27.26
N SER A 54 26.00 -11.70 27.17
CA SER A 54 24.56 -11.65 27.44
C SER A 54 24.22 -11.79 28.93
N ILE A 55 25.22 -11.98 29.81
CA ILE A 55 25.00 -12.15 31.26
C ILE A 55 24.40 -10.89 31.88
N ASP A 56 23.31 -11.08 32.62
CA ASP A 56 22.75 -10.04 33.49
C ASP A 56 23.43 -10.10 34.86
N TRP A 57 24.40 -9.20 35.08
CA TRP A 57 25.13 -9.13 36.34
C TRP A 57 24.27 -8.73 37.54
N ASN A 58 23.17 -7.99 37.33
CA ASN A 58 22.30 -7.57 38.43
C ASN A 58 21.46 -8.74 38.95
N VAL A 59 20.90 -9.55 38.05
CA VAL A 59 20.15 -10.76 38.43
C VAL A 59 21.10 -11.81 38.98
N THR A 60 22.26 -11.99 38.34
CA THR A 60 23.32 -12.90 38.80
C THR A 60 23.76 -12.59 40.23
N ALA A 61 23.97 -11.32 40.56
CA ALA A 61 24.37 -10.91 41.91
C ALA A 61 23.28 -11.15 42.97
N ARG A 62 21.99 -11.12 42.60
CA ARG A 62 20.88 -11.35 43.55
C ARG A 62 20.67 -12.82 43.87
N TYR A 63 20.81 -13.70 42.88
CA TYR A 63 20.55 -15.14 43.03
C TYR A 63 21.83 -15.96 43.23
N ASN A 64 23.00 -15.32 43.14
CA ASN A 64 24.32 -15.94 43.27
C ASN A 64 24.57 -17.11 42.29
N GLU A 65 23.88 -17.09 41.15
CA GLU A 65 23.99 -18.04 40.05
C GLU A 65 23.99 -17.27 38.73
N PRO A 66 24.71 -17.69 37.66
CA PRO A 66 24.78 -16.93 36.41
C PRO A 66 23.46 -16.95 35.63
N PHE A 67 23.00 -15.77 35.22
CA PHE A 67 21.81 -15.57 34.40
C PHE A 67 22.12 -14.81 33.12
N VAL A 68 21.47 -15.18 32.01
CA VAL A 68 21.60 -14.52 30.70
C VAL A 68 20.30 -13.85 30.28
N LYS A 69 20.43 -12.68 29.64
CA LYS A 69 19.32 -11.99 28.99
C LYS A 69 18.98 -12.73 27.71
N VAL A 70 17.76 -13.27 27.66
CA VAL A 70 17.19 -13.79 26.42
C VAL A 70 16.58 -12.62 25.69
N PHE A 71 17.08 -12.34 24.50
CA PHE A 71 16.44 -11.40 23.61
C PHE A 71 15.63 -12.18 22.57
N GLU A 72 14.36 -11.85 22.44
CA GLU A 72 13.54 -12.28 21.32
C GLU A 72 13.61 -11.26 20.20
N GLU A 73 13.50 -11.71 18.97
CA GLU A 73 13.38 -10.81 17.82
C GLU A 73 12.08 -9.99 17.95
N GLU A 74 12.18 -8.66 17.99
CA GLU A 74 10.99 -7.78 18.00
C GLU A 74 10.40 -7.79 16.59
N ARG A 75 9.34 -8.58 16.41
CA ARG A 75 8.68 -8.85 15.12
C ARG A 75 7.43 -8.00 14.90
N GLU A 76 7.45 -6.74 15.32
CA GLU A 76 6.34 -5.84 15.03
C GLU A 76 6.70 -4.94 13.84
N LEU A 77 6.24 -5.32 12.65
CA LEU A 77 6.34 -4.47 11.48
C LEU A 77 5.27 -3.37 11.57
N THR A 78 5.57 -2.25 10.93
CA THR A 78 4.60 -1.17 10.73
C THR A 78 4.33 -1.08 9.24
N MET A 79 3.09 -1.37 8.84
CA MET A 79 2.59 -1.16 7.48
C MET A 79 1.84 0.18 7.41
N MET A 80 2.11 0.96 6.38
CA MET A 80 1.36 2.17 6.05
C MET A 80 0.77 2.00 4.65
N LEU A 81 -0.55 2.14 4.54
CA LEU A 81 -1.24 2.21 3.27
C LEU A 81 -1.42 3.69 2.90
N ALA A 82 -0.89 4.11 1.77
CA ALA A 82 -1.17 5.40 1.18
C ALA A 82 -2.06 5.17 -0.04
N VAL A 83 -3.28 5.66 0.01
CA VAL A 83 -4.29 5.42 -1.01
C VAL A 83 -4.71 6.73 -1.64
N ASP A 84 -4.53 6.80 -2.94
CA ASP A 84 -5.05 7.87 -3.77
C ASP A 84 -6.57 7.78 -3.82
N ILE A 85 -7.23 8.91 -3.58
CA ILE A 85 -8.68 9.05 -3.64
C ILE A 85 -9.09 10.22 -4.54
N SER A 86 -8.21 10.62 -5.46
CA SER A 86 -8.47 11.66 -6.45
C SER A 86 -9.61 11.30 -7.41
N GLY A 87 -9.97 12.25 -8.28
CA GLY A 87 -11.05 12.09 -9.26
C GLY A 87 -10.81 10.94 -10.23
N SER A 88 -9.54 10.63 -10.55
CA SER A 88 -9.19 9.59 -11.52
C SER A 88 -9.57 8.19 -11.04
N GLU A 89 -9.61 7.95 -9.73
CA GLU A 89 -9.97 6.66 -9.11
C GLU A 89 -11.47 6.31 -9.25
N PHE A 90 -12.31 7.29 -9.62
CA PHE A 90 -13.72 7.06 -9.96
C PHE A 90 -13.92 6.59 -11.40
N PHE A 91 -12.86 6.46 -12.19
CA PHE A 91 -12.91 5.84 -13.51
C PHE A 91 -13.12 4.32 -13.41
N GLY A 92 -13.93 3.78 -14.30
CA GLY A 92 -14.20 2.34 -14.36
C GLY A 92 -15.03 2.03 -15.59
N THR A 93 -14.51 1.15 -16.44
CA THR A 93 -15.17 0.81 -17.71
C THR A 93 -15.74 -0.59 -17.76
N SER A 94 -15.36 -1.44 -16.80
CA SER A 94 -15.87 -2.79 -16.58
C SER A 94 -16.85 -2.85 -15.39
N GLN A 95 -17.25 -4.05 -14.96
CA GLN A 95 -18.24 -4.28 -13.88
C GLN A 95 -17.83 -3.73 -12.48
N ALA A 96 -16.65 -3.11 -12.34
CA ALA A 96 -16.11 -2.57 -11.08
C ALA A 96 -15.34 -1.27 -11.33
N PHE A 97 -15.36 -0.36 -10.34
CA PHE A 97 -14.56 0.87 -10.36
C PHE A 97 -13.13 0.60 -9.90
N LYS A 98 -12.15 1.43 -10.33
CA LYS A 98 -10.75 1.36 -9.82
C LYS A 98 -10.71 1.42 -8.30
N LYS A 99 -11.48 2.35 -7.70
CA LYS A 99 -11.65 2.46 -6.25
C LYS A 99 -12.02 1.16 -5.54
N ASP A 100 -12.88 0.32 -6.15
CA ASP A 100 -13.28 -0.95 -5.53
C ASP A 100 -12.10 -1.92 -5.46
N ILE A 101 -11.32 -2.02 -6.54
CA ILE A 101 -10.11 -2.85 -6.61
C ILE A 101 -9.03 -2.33 -5.64
N VAL A 102 -8.78 -1.02 -5.62
CA VAL A 102 -7.86 -0.36 -4.68
C VAL A 102 -8.26 -0.69 -3.23
N THR A 103 -9.55 -0.58 -2.91
CA THR A 103 -10.08 -0.89 -1.57
C THR A 103 -9.90 -2.36 -1.22
N GLU A 104 -10.15 -3.28 -2.17
CA GLU A 104 -9.95 -4.72 -1.95
C GLU A 104 -8.47 -5.09 -1.74
N ILE A 105 -7.55 -4.47 -2.49
CA ILE A 105 -6.09 -4.64 -2.32
C ILE A 105 -5.67 -4.12 -0.94
N ALA A 106 -6.04 -2.88 -0.61
CA ALA A 106 -5.74 -2.25 0.67
C ALA A 106 -6.28 -3.08 1.85
N ALA A 107 -7.52 -3.57 1.77
CA ALA A 107 -8.10 -4.44 2.77
C ALA A 107 -7.36 -5.79 2.87
N THR A 108 -6.98 -6.39 1.75
CA THR A 108 -6.20 -7.65 1.73
C THR A 108 -4.86 -7.49 2.44
N LEU A 109 -4.14 -6.40 2.18
CA LEU A 109 -2.89 -6.06 2.85
C LEU A 109 -3.11 -5.78 4.35
N ALA A 110 -4.13 -5.01 4.70
CA ALA A 110 -4.44 -4.67 6.10
C ALA A 110 -4.81 -5.92 6.94
N PHE A 111 -5.60 -6.84 6.39
CA PHE A 111 -5.93 -8.08 7.07
C PHE A 111 -4.73 -9.01 7.20
N SER A 112 -3.85 -9.05 6.20
CA SER A 112 -2.57 -9.77 6.30
C SER A 112 -1.69 -9.26 7.44
N ALA A 113 -1.49 -7.93 7.51
CA ALA A 113 -0.77 -7.29 8.61
C ALA A 113 -1.39 -7.66 9.97
N THR A 114 -2.72 -7.70 10.06
CA THR A 114 -3.42 -8.04 11.31
C THR A 114 -3.23 -9.49 11.72
N GLN A 115 -3.19 -10.43 10.76
CA GLN A 115 -2.94 -11.86 11.04
C GLN A 115 -1.55 -12.07 11.63
N ASN A 116 -0.59 -11.27 11.17
CA ASN A 116 0.79 -11.26 11.63
C ASN A 116 1.01 -10.39 12.88
N ASN A 117 -0.06 -9.79 13.43
CA ASN A 117 -0.02 -8.89 14.58
C ASN A 117 0.89 -7.66 14.35
N ASP A 118 0.92 -7.13 13.13
CA ASP A 118 1.63 -5.90 12.76
C ASP A 118 0.78 -4.64 13.00
N LYS A 119 1.44 -3.47 13.11
CA LYS A 119 0.72 -2.17 13.09
C LYS A 119 0.33 -1.83 11.67
N ILE A 120 -0.89 -1.37 11.47
CA ILE A 120 -1.38 -0.88 10.18
C ILE A 120 -1.86 0.56 10.32
N GLY A 121 -1.44 1.44 9.41
CA GLY A 121 -1.91 2.82 9.29
C GLY A 121 -2.47 3.10 7.90
N LEU A 122 -3.16 4.23 7.76
CA LEU A 122 -3.75 4.68 6.51
C LEU A 122 -3.47 6.17 6.29
N LEU A 123 -3.09 6.52 5.06
CA LEU A 123 -3.07 7.86 4.53
C LEU A 123 -3.99 7.88 3.31
N LEU A 124 -5.02 8.71 3.32
CA LEU A 124 -5.79 9.05 2.13
C LEU A 124 -5.29 10.39 1.61
N PHE A 125 -5.04 10.48 0.32
CA PHE A 125 -4.53 11.68 -0.32
C PHE A 125 -5.17 11.95 -1.68
N SER A 126 -5.08 13.21 -2.09
CA SER A 126 -5.47 13.75 -3.39
C SER A 126 -4.32 14.68 -3.84
N ASP A 127 -4.58 15.96 -4.09
CA ASP A 127 -3.53 17.00 -4.13
C ASP A 127 -3.05 17.42 -2.74
N GLN A 128 -3.78 17.01 -1.70
CA GLN A 128 -3.52 17.27 -0.30
C GLN A 128 -3.66 16.00 0.55
N VAL A 129 -3.25 16.10 1.82
CA VAL A 129 -3.53 15.05 2.81
C VAL A 129 -4.98 15.17 3.26
N GLU A 130 -5.78 14.17 2.91
CA GLU A 130 -7.22 14.16 3.19
C GLU A 130 -7.53 13.52 4.54
N LEU A 131 -6.88 12.39 4.85
CA LEU A 131 -7.03 11.70 6.14
C LEU A 131 -5.75 10.96 6.51
N PHE A 132 -5.34 11.08 7.78
CA PHE A 132 -4.26 10.29 8.34
C PHE A 132 -4.73 9.50 9.56
N ILE A 133 -4.51 8.19 9.53
CA ILE A 133 -4.76 7.26 10.62
C ILE A 133 -3.40 6.67 11.04
N PRO A 134 -2.91 6.99 12.24
CA PRO A 134 -1.62 6.51 12.70
C PRO A 134 -1.63 4.98 12.89
N PRO A 135 -0.49 4.30 12.66
CA PRO A 135 -0.45 2.85 12.73
C PRO A 135 -0.80 2.29 14.11
N LYS A 136 -1.81 1.42 14.17
CA LYS A 136 -2.20 0.69 15.38
C LYS A 136 -2.50 -0.77 15.07
N LYS A 137 -2.52 -1.57 16.14
CA LYS A 137 -2.93 -2.98 16.11
C LYS A 137 -4.44 -3.13 16.31
N GLY A 138 -4.94 -4.30 15.94
CA GLY A 138 -6.26 -4.79 16.34
C GLY A 138 -7.32 -4.74 15.24
N ARG A 139 -8.25 -5.69 15.32
CA ARG A 139 -9.31 -5.88 14.31
C ARG A 139 -10.21 -4.66 14.16
N SER A 140 -10.57 -3.99 15.25
CA SER A 140 -11.39 -2.77 15.21
C SER A 140 -10.70 -1.65 14.42
N HIS A 141 -9.37 -1.58 14.47
CA HIS A 141 -8.59 -0.59 13.73
C HIS A 141 -8.66 -0.83 12.22
N VAL A 142 -8.53 -2.08 11.80
CA VAL A 142 -8.60 -2.46 10.37
C VAL A 142 -10.00 -2.25 9.81
N LEU A 143 -11.03 -2.61 10.57
CA LEU A 143 -12.41 -2.33 10.17
C LEU A 143 -12.67 -0.83 10.03
N ARG A 144 -12.06 0.01 10.88
CA ARG A 144 -12.09 1.47 10.71
C ARG A 144 -11.41 1.88 9.41
N ILE A 145 -10.21 1.40 9.12
CA ILE A 145 -9.48 1.70 7.86
C ILE A 145 -10.35 1.37 6.64
N ILE A 146 -10.96 0.19 6.60
CA ILE A 146 -11.80 -0.25 5.48
C ILE A 146 -13.05 0.63 5.35
N ARG A 147 -13.66 1.02 6.47
CA ARG A 147 -14.79 1.95 6.46
C ARG A 147 -14.39 3.29 5.84
N GLU A 148 -13.26 3.86 6.24
CA GLU A 148 -12.79 5.13 5.69
C GLU A 148 -12.50 5.00 4.18
N LEU A 149 -11.86 3.92 3.73
CA LEU A 149 -11.66 3.68 2.29
C LEU A 149 -12.98 3.66 1.48
N LEU A 150 -14.04 3.09 2.04
CA LEU A 150 -15.34 3.00 1.38
C LEU A 150 -16.10 4.33 1.40
N GLU A 151 -16.15 5.01 2.55
CA GLU A 151 -17.06 6.15 2.79
C GLU A 151 -16.42 7.52 2.62
N PHE A 152 -15.10 7.62 2.72
CA PHE A 152 -14.44 8.91 2.73
C PHE A 152 -14.68 9.62 1.40
N LYS A 153 -15.05 10.90 1.52
CA LYS A 153 -15.27 11.79 0.39
C LYS A 153 -14.12 12.79 0.33
N PRO A 154 -13.29 12.77 -0.72
CA PRO A 154 -12.21 13.72 -0.86
C PRO A 154 -12.74 15.14 -0.95
N LYS A 155 -11.98 16.11 -0.43
CA LYS A 155 -12.29 17.53 -0.59
C LYS A 155 -11.80 18.05 -1.94
N SER A 156 -10.68 17.52 -2.44
CA SER A 156 -10.14 17.85 -3.77
C SER A 156 -10.23 16.67 -4.72
N LYS A 157 -10.35 16.95 -6.02
CA LYS A 157 -10.35 15.94 -7.08
C LYS A 157 -9.00 15.78 -7.79
N ASN A 158 -8.07 16.69 -7.57
CA ASN A 158 -6.76 16.63 -8.23
C ASN A 158 -5.84 15.64 -7.51
N THR A 159 -4.71 15.34 -8.13
CA THR A 159 -3.71 14.42 -7.60
C THR A 159 -2.35 15.12 -7.41
N ASN A 160 -1.72 14.95 -6.24
CA ASN A 160 -0.34 15.37 -6.00
C ASN A 160 0.37 14.40 -5.06
N LEU A 161 1.15 13.50 -5.66
CA LEU A 161 1.89 12.48 -4.93
C LEU A 161 3.01 13.07 -4.04
N ASP A 162 3.59 14.22 -4.41
CA ASP A 162 4.66 14.87 -3.64
C ASP A 162 4.17 15.28 -2.23
N THR A 163 2.96 15.83 -2.12
CA THR A 163 2.36 16.19 -0.83
C THR A 163 2.23 14.98 0.08
N ALA A 164 1.73 13.86 -0.44
CA ALA A 164 1.55 12.63 0.31
C ALA A 164 2.90 12.04 0.75
N LEU A 165 3.88 11.98 -0.15
CA LEU A 165 5.21 11.44 0.14
C LEU A 165 5.94 12.26 1.20
N LYS A 166 5.95 13.60 1.08
CA LYS A 166 6.55 14.49 2.08
C LYS A 166 5.89 14.34 3.45
N PHE A 167 4.56 14.21 3.47
CA PHE A 167 3.84 13.98 4.72
C PHE A 167 4.25 12.65 5.38
N LEU A 168 4.35 11.57 4.60
CA LEU A 168 4.82 10.28 5.11
C LEU A 168 6.25 10.33 5.65
N GLN A 169 7.16 11.02 4.96
CA GLN A 169 8.54 11.21 5.44
C GLN A 169 8.59 11.86 6.82
N ASN A 170 7.70 12.82 7.07
CA ASN A 170 7.61 13.54 8.33
C ASN A 170 6.98 12.69 9.44
N MET A 171 5.92 11.94 9.14
CA MET A 171 5.17 11.18 10.15
C MET A 171 5.82 9.83 10.48
N LEU A 172 6.44 9.16 9.51
CA LEU A 172 7.06 7.86 9.70
C LEU A 172 8.49 8.02 10.24
N LYS A 173 8.63 7.96 11.57
CA LYS A 173 9.93 8.09 12.23
C LYS A 173 10.77 6.81 12.16
N LYS A 174 10.15 5.65 12.34
CA LYS A 174 10.79 4.32 12.27
C LYS A 174 10.61 3.68 10.90
N LYS A 175 11.46 2.69 10.57
CA LYS A 175 11.32 1.90 9.33
C LYS A 175 9.94 1.27 9.28
N ALA A 176 9.30 1.37 8.12
CA ALA A 176 7.95 0.91 7.87
C ALA A 176 7.87 0.35 6.45
N ILE A 177 6.88 -0.49 6.20
CA ILE A 177 6.52 -0.97 4.87
C ILE A 177 5.42 -0.04 4.36
N VAL A 178 5.64 0.61 3.24
CA VAL A 178 4.72 1.59 2.69
C VAL A 178 4.20 1.07 1.35
N PHE A 179 2.89 0.88 1.24
CA PHE A 179 2.24 0.59 -0.02
C PHE A 179 1.51 1.83 -0.50
N ILE A 180 1.87 2.33 -1.68
CA ILE A 180 1.17 3.43 -2.34
C ILE A 180 0.26 2.83 -3.41
N LEU A 181 -1.04 3.07 -3.33
CA LEU A 181 -2.03 2.65 -4.30
C LEU A 181 -2.54 3.90 -5.04
N SER A 182 -2.32 3.95 -6.35
CA SER A 182 -2.68 5.06 -7.25
C SER A 182 -2.62 4.54 -8.69
N ASP A 183 -3.15 5.27 -9.65
CA ASP A 183 -2.86 5.06 -11.08
C ASP A 183 -1.50 5.65 -11.53
N PHE A 184 -0.87 6.47 -10.67
CA PHE A 184 0.40 7.16 -10.88
C PHE A 184 0.43 8.05 -12.12
N MET A 185 -0.71 8.64 -12.50
CA MET A 185 -0.84 9.56 -13.64
C MET A 185 -0.45 11.00 -13.29
N THR A 186 0.66 11.19 -12.56
CA THR A 186 1.17 12.49 -12.13
C THR A 186 2.68 12.54 -12.31
N GLU A 187 3.24 13.74 -12.40
CA GLU A 187 4.68 13.95 -12.54
C GLU A 187 5.32 14.42 -11.23
N ASP A 188 6.63 14.68 -11.25
CA ASP A 188 7.41 15.37 -10.20
C ASP A 188 7.51 14.71 -8.81
N TYR A 189 7.25 13.41 -8.69
CA TYR A 189 7.39 12.70 -7.41
C TYR A 189 8.72 11.96 -7.21
N GLU A 190 9.65 12.00 -8.16
CA GLU A 190 10.91 11.25 -8.09
C GLU A 190 11.74 11.54 -6.84
N LYS A 191 12.00 12.83 -6.55
CA LYS A 191 12.81 13.24 -5.39
C LYS A 191 12.21 12.78 -4.05
N PRO A 192 10.94 13.11 -3.72
CA PRO A 192 10.35 12.67 -2.46
C PRO A 192 10.18 11.14 -2.40
N LEU A 193 9.97 10.47 -3.54
CA LEU A 193 9.89 9.00 -3.59
C LEU A 193 11.22 8.37 -3.18
N LYS A 194 12.34 8.84 -3.76
CA LYS A 194 13.68 8.36 -3.46
C LYS A 194 14.06 8.55 -2.00
N ILE A 195 13.73 9.70 -1.42
CA ILE A 195 13.98 9.98 0.01
C ILE A 195 13.19 9.00 0.89
N LEU A 196 11.91 8.77 0.58
CA LEU A 196 11.07 7.85 1.34
C LEU A 196 11.55 6.39 1.20
N ALA A 197 11.88 5.95 -0.02
CA ALA A 197 12.36 4.60 -0.33
C ALA A 197 13.72 4.27 0.32
N ASN A 198 14.58 5.27 0.51
CA ASN A 198 15.85 5.06 1.23
C ASN A 198 15.64 4.69 2.71
N LYS A 199 14.52 5.11 3.32
CA LYS A 199 14.25 4.91 4.74
C LYS A 199 13.23 3.80 5.01
N HIS A 200 12.26 3.63 4.11
CA HIS A 200 11.13 2.72 4.25
C HIS A 200 11.13 1.69 3.12
N ASP A 201 10.57 0.52 3.39
CA ASP A 201 10.35 -0.45 2.32
C ASP A 201 9.11 -0.04 1.52
N LEU A 202 9.35 0.67 0.41
CA LEU A 202 8.32 1.31 -0.38
C LEU A 202 7.91 0.45 -1.58
N THR A 203 6.62 0.31 -1.80
CA THR A 203 6.06 -0.37 -2.99
C THR A 203 4.93 0.44 -3.60
N GLY A 204 5.05 0.77 -4.89
CA GLY A 204 3.97 1.36 -5.68
C GLY A 204 3.11 0.27 -6.32
N ILE A 205 1.81 0.30 -6.08
CA ILE A 205 0.82 -0.58 -6.70
C ILE A 205 0.00 0.29 -7.65
N ARG A 206 0.33 0.19 -8.93
CA ARG A 206 -0.35 0.89 -10.00
C ARG A 206 -1.62 0.14 -10.39
N VAL A 207 -2.78 0.78 -10.18
CA VAL A 207 -4.09 0.25 -10.59
C VAL A 207 -4.57 1.02 -11.82
N TYR A 208 -4.89 0.32 -12.91
CA TYR A 208 -5.29 0.96 -14.16
C TYR A 208 -6.40 0.16 -14.87
N ASP A 209 -7.13 0.81 -15.78
CA ASP A 209 -8.16 0.19 -16.62
C ASP A 209 -7.65 0.06 -18.07
N GLU A 210 -8.11 -0.94 -18.81
CA GLU A 210 -7.74 -1.17 -20.21
C GLU A 210 -7.98 0.07 -21.09
N ARG A 211 -9.06 0.82 -20.80
CA ARG A 211 -9.42 2.01 -21.58
C ARG A 211 -8.53 3.22 -21.34
N GLU A 212 -7.70 3.19 -20.29
CA GLU A 212 -6.65 4.19 -20.08
C GLU A 212 -5.44 3.94 -20.98
N LYS A 213 -5.23 2.67 -21.38
CA LYS A 213 -4.13 2.28 -22.27
C LYS A 213 -4.47 2.55 -23.73
N GLU A 214 -5.68 2.20 -24.14
CA GLU A 214 -6.10 2.29 -25.55
C GLU A 214 -7.46 2.98 -25.69
N MET A 215 -7.49 3.99 -26.56
CA MET A 215 -8.71 4.71 -26.90
C MET A 215 -9.45 3.99 -28.04
N PRO A 216 -10.69 3.50 -27.83
CA PRO A 216 -11.43 2.81 -28.87
C PRO A 216 -11.89 3.80 -29.96
N ASN A 217 -12.00 3.32 -31.19
CA ASN A 217 -12.55 4.11 -32.30
C ASN A 217 -14.09 4.09 -32.23
N VAL A 218 -14.68 5.08 -31.57
CA VAL A 218 -16.14 5.25 -31.40
C VAL A 218 -16.66 6.54 -32.05
N GLY A 219 -15.84 7.19 -32.89
CA GLY A 219 -16.18 8.46 -33.54
C GLY A 219 -15.91 9.68 -32.67
N MET A 220 -16.79 10.68 -32.75
CA MET A 220 -16.72 11.88 -31.92
C MET A 220 -17.39 11.60 -30.58
N VAL A 221 -16.63 11.70 -29.49
CA VAL A 221 -17.16 11.53 -28.13
C VAL A 221 -16.84 12.74 -27.29
N ASN A 222 -17.80 13.12 -26.46
CA ASN A 222 -17.58 14.12 -25.44
C ASN A 222 -16.90 13.42 -24.24
N MET A 223 -15.65 13.76 -23.98
CA MET A 223 -14.89 13.25 -22.85
C MET A 223 -14.87 14.29 -21.74
N LEU A 224 -15.12 13.85 -20.51
CA LEU A 224 -15.05 14.69 -19.32
C LEU A 224 -13.76 14.34 -18.57
N ASP A 225 -12.92 15.34 -18.33
CA ASP A 225 -11.76 15.19 -17.46
C ASP A 225 -12.22 15.01 -16.01
N ALA A 226 -11.75 13.94 -15.36
CA ALA A 226 -12.14 13.55 -14.01
C ALA A 226 -11.61 14.51 -12.92
N GLU A 227 -10.50 15.20 -13.19
CA GLU A 227 -9.89 16.16 -12.26
C GLU A 227 -10.48 17.55 -12.45
N THR A 228 -10.52 18.04 -13.70
CA THR A 228 -10.92 19.43 -14.00
C THR A 228 -12.42 19.61 -14.28
N ASN A 229 -13.18 18.53 -14.47
CA ASN A 229 -14.56 18.53 -15.00
C ASN A 229 -14.70 19.28 -16.35
N GLN A 230 -13.63 19.47 -17.12
CA GLN A 230 -13.72 20.06 -18.45
C GLN A 230 -14.20 19.03 -19.47
N ALA A 231 -15.18 19.41 -20.28
CA ALA A 231 -15.69 18.58 -21.36
C ALA A 231 -15.01 18.96 -22.67
N ILE A 232 -14.37 17.99 -23.32
CA ILE A 232 -13.73 18.15 -24.63
C ILE A 232 -14.32 17.16 -25.61
N ILE A 233 -14.58 17.62 -26.83
CA ILE A 233 -14.99 16.74 -27.92
C ILE A 233 -13.72 16.15 -28.54
N VAL A 234 -13.57 14.84 -28.42
CA VAL A 234 -12.41 14.11 -28.93
C VAL A 234 -12.83 13.29 -30.14
N ASN A 235 -12.14 13.49 -31.25
CA ASN A 235 -12.30 12.65 -32.43
C ASN A 235 -11.50 11.34 -32.27
N THR A 236 -12.11 10.34 -31.66
CA THR A 236 -11.48 9.03 -31.45
C THR A 236 -11.28 8.24 -32.74
N SER A 237 -11.91 8.67 -33.86
CA SER A 237 -11.67 8.07 -35.18
C SER A 237 -10.33 8.48 -35.81
N SER A 238 -9.76 9.60 -35.37
CA SER A 238 -8.41 10.01 -35.79
C SER A 238 -7.34 9.07 -35.24
N LYS A 239 -6.58 8.43 -36.14
CA LYS A 239 -5.45 7.58 -35.78
C LYS A 239 -4.35 8.35 -35.04
N SER A 240 -4.13 9.62 -35.40
CA SER A 240 -3.14 10.48 -34.73
C SER A 240 -3.50 10.71 -33.26
N VAL A 241 -4.78 10.99 -32.97
CA VAL A 241 -5.27 11.18 -31.59
C VAL A 241 -5.09 9.91 -30.76
N ARG A 242 -5.52 8.75 -31.28
CA ARG A 242 -5.34 7.46 -30.58
C ARG A 242 -3.88 7.12 -30.32
N ASN A 243 -3.00 7.38 -31.30
CA ASN A 243 -1.57 7.14 -31.15
C ASN A 243 -0.94 8.06 -30.11
N ASN A 244 -1.32 9.35 -30.09
CA ASN A 244 -0.81 10.29 -29.09
C ASN A 244 -1.29 9.94 -27.68
N TYR A 245 -2.54 9.51 -27.54
CA TYR A 245 -3.10 9.03 -26.28
C TYR A 245 -2.32 7.82 -25.74
N ALA A 246 -2.14 6.79 -26.56
CA ALA A 246 -1.38 5.60 -26.19
C ALA A 246 0.09 5.91 -25.88
N LYS A 247 0.70 6.85 -26.62
CA LYS A 247 2.07 7.31 -26.37
C LYS A 247 2.19 7.99 -25.01
N ASN A 248 1.29 8.93 -24.70
CA ASN A 248 1.28 9.62 -23.40
C ASN A 248 1.14 8.63 -22.24
N TYR A 249 0.22 7.66 -22.37
CA TYR A 249 0.07 6.58 -21.39
C TYR A 249 1.38 5.79 -21.21
N GLN A 250 2.04 5.41 -22.30
CA GLN A 250 3.32 4.69 -22.24
C GLN A 250 4.43 5.51 -21.60
N ASP A 251 4.47 6.82 -21.84
CA ASP A 251 5.47 7.70 -21.24
C ASP A 251 5.26 7.81 -19.72
N GLN A 252 4.01 7.91 -19.24
CA GLN A 252 3.69 7.88 -17.80
C GLN A 252 4.03 6.53 -17.15
N VAL A 253 3.72 5.41 -17.81
CA VAL A 253 4.11 4.07 -17.32
C VAL A 253 5.62 3.93 -17.23
N ARG A 254 6.35 4.43 -18.25
CA ARG A 254 7.82 4.42 -18.24
C ARG A 254 8.37 5.29 -17.12
N TYR A 255 7.77 6.45 -16.87
CA TYR A 255 8.16 7.34 -15.77
C TYR A 255 8.01 6.64 -14.43
N PHE A 256 6.85 6.01 -14.17
CA PHE A 256 6.61 5.20 -12.97
C PHE A 256 7.65 4.09 -12.82
N ASP A 257 7.83 3.26 -13.86
CA ASP A 257 8.74 2.11 -13.80
C ASP A 257 10.19 2.54 -13.54
N THR A 258 10.65 3.60 -14.23
CA THR A 258 12.01 4.11 -14.11
C THR A 258 12.24 4.72 -12.73
N THR A 259 11.32 5.54 -12.27
CA THR A 259 11.41 6.28 -11.01
C THR A 259 11.43 5.34 -9.80
N PHE A 260 10.56 4.33 -9.78
CA PHE A 260 10.55 3.32 -8.70
C PHE A 260 11.81 2.44 -8.73
N ASN A 261 12.26 2.03 -9.92
CA ASN A 261 13.46 1.21 -10.05
C ASN A 261 14.73 1.95 -9.60
N LEU A 262 14.92 3.20 -10.03
CA LEU A 262 16.06 4.03 -9.62
C LEU A 262 16.03 4.38 -8.13
N SER A 263 14.85 4.36 -7.52
CA SER A 263 14.67 4.58 -6.08
C SER A 263 14.85 3.31 -5.24
N GLY A 264 15.07 2.14 -5.85
CA GLY A 264 15.14 0.85 -5.14
C GLY A 264 13.80 0.41 -4.54
N ALA A 265 12.69 1.00 -5.00
CA ALA A 265 11.36 0.73 -4.51
C ALA A 265 10.70 -0.42 -5.30
N GLY A 266 9.81 -1.15 -4.64
CA GLY A 266 8.97 -2.15 -5.26
C GLY A 266 7.95 -1.53 -6.23
N ARG A 267 7.60 -2.25 -7.28
CA ARG A 267 6.55 -1.85 -8.22
C ARG A 267 5.67 -3.03 -8.58
N LEU A 268 4.37 -2.77 -8.70
CA LEU A 268 3.37 -3.74 -9.11
C LEU A 268 2.37 -3.07 -10.03
N HIS A 269 2.03 -3.72 -11.13
CA HIS A 269 0.97 -3.30 -12.04
C HIS A 269 -0.20 -4.26 -11.91
N THR A 270 -1.41 -3.73 -11.72
CA THR A 270 -2.65 -4.51 -11.69
C THR A 270 -3.73 -3.83 -12.51
N GLU A 271 -4.31 -4.59 -13.43
CA GLU A 271 -5.41 -4.13 -14.26
C GLU A 271 -6.75 -4.41 -13.57
N VAL A 272 -7.73 -3.53 -13.78
CA VAL A 272 -9.12 -3.78 -13.37
C VAL A 272 -9.67 -4.97 -14.14
N GLY A 273 -9.87 -6.10 -13.44
CA GLY A 273 -10.37 -7.36 -14.03
C GLY A 273 -9.35 -8.50 -13.96
N GLU A 274 -8.06 -8.20 -13.79
CA GLU A 274 -7.05 -9.20 -13.48
C GLU A 274 -7.11 -9.63 -12.01
N SER A 275 -6.58 -10.82 -11.72
CA SER A 275 -6.45 -11.29 -10.34
C SER A 275 -5.29 -10.58 -9.62
N TYR A 276 -5.58 -9.47 -8.95
CA TYR A 276 -4.63 -8.74 -8.10
C TYR A 276 -3.96 -9.65 -7.05
N VAL A 277 -4.66 -10.69 -6.60
CA VAL A 277 -4.16 -11.72 -5.67
C VAL A 277 -2.95 -12.44 -6.23
N LYS A 278 -2.99 -12.88 -7.49
CA LYS A 278 -1.87 -13.56 -8.15
C LYS A 278 -0.68 -12.62 -8.32
N LYS A 279 -0.93 -11.34 -8.62
CA LYS A 279 0.10 -10.31 -8.78
C LYS A 279 0.81 -10.05 -7.45
N LEU A 280 0.05 -9.88 -6.36
CA LEU A 280 0.60 -9.71 -5.01
C LEU A 280 1.43 -10.94 -4.58
N LEU A 281 0.91 -12.15 -4.80
CA LEU A 281 1.65 -13.39 -4.54
C LEU A 281 2.97 -13.47 -5.30
N GLY A 282 2.94 -13.25 -6.62
CA GLY A 282 4.14 -13.26 -7.44
C GLY A 282 5.16 -12.21 -6.99
N TYR A 283 4.67 -11.03 -6.59
CA TYR A 283 5.51 -9.96 -6.05
C TYR A 283 6.22 -10.36 -4.75
N PHE A 284 5.51 -10.92 -3.77
CA PHE A 284 6.13 -11.35 -2.50
C PHE A 284 7.08 -12.53 -2.72
N LYS A 285 6.74 -13.51 -3.58
CA LYS A 285 7.65 -14.62 -3.91
C LYS A 285 8.96 -14.17 -4.53
N ASN A 286 8.92 -13.21 -5.44
CA ASN A 286 10.13 -12.71 -6.11
C ASN A 286 11.03 -11.86 -5.18
N ARG A 287 10.50 -11.44 -4.03
CA ARG A 287 11.24 -10.68 -3.01
C ARG A 287 11.83 -11.56 -1.91
N ALA A 288 11.38 -12.81 -1.78
CA ALA A 288 11.78 -13.75 -0.73
C ALA A 288 13.12 -14.41 -1.06
#